data_AF-A0A936D944-F1
#
_entry.id   AF-A0A936D944-F1
#
_cell.length_a   1.000
_cell.length_b   1.000
_cell.length_c   1.000
_cell.angle_alpha   90.00
_cell.angle_beta   90.00
_cell.angle_gamma   90.00
#
_symmetry.space_group_name_H-M   'P 1'
#
loop_
_entity.id
_entity.type
_entity.pdbx_description
1 polymer ?
#
loop_
_entity_poly.entity_id
_entity_poly.type
_entity_poly.pdbx_seq_one_letter_code
_entity_poly.pdbx_strand_id
1 'polypeptide(L)'
;MISTIVAGSLAGCGSDRDEGNQSGSGVTLTTATTITSAGSDSTGDATDTNDTLGKLDVAGPGGSDSSGGGACQSIDMMSSIGLQPADIIIVVDNSGSMDFEAQAVQANMNAFSSQIFLANIDAHVVLISQIDGDTGVCVDPPLGSGMCPTDDNNPPGLTHIVDGVDSNNALQKLIEHHAEWAPAMRATASKHVIVVTDDNSDLSANDFQTMWAALDPTYVPYKLHAIAAPEGPVAGCLNSTSCCITSAAAGAVYMQLTMATGGIFGNLCDQEFQPIFDAVAAQVIEGSTLACEFTIPPPPEGETFDPMEVNVEFFDGVGTLDIGYVEGPADCGGVTDGWYYDDPADPTTILLCPQTCDTIQGFQGAQVSIQFGCATVPAG
;
A
#
# COMPACT_ATOMS: atom_id res chain seq x y z
N MET A 1 27.08 42.98 50.03
CA MET A 1 28.54 43.18 50.23
C MET A 1 29.06 41.99 51.04
N ILE A 2 30.22 41.44 50.65
CA ILE A 2 30.99 40.34 51.28
C ILE A 2 30.31 38.97 51.10
N SER A 3 30.62 38.12 50.12
CA SER A 3 31.89 37.51 49.67
C SER A 3 32.60 36.68 50.74
N THR A 4 32.44 35.35 50.71
CA THR A 4 33.51 34.41 51.07
C THR A 4 33.31 33.10 50.32
N ILE A 5 34.28 32.83 49.44
CA ILE A 5 34.50 31.62 48.66
C ILE A 5 35.24 30.61 49.52
N VAL A 6 34.89 29.32 49.45
CA VAL A 6 35.78 28.23 49.85
C VAL A 6 36.09 27.41 48.60
N ALA A 7 37.36 27.44 48.22
CA ALA A 7 37.97 26.59 47.21
C ALA A 7 38.61 25.37 47.90
N GLY A 8 38.49 24.20 47.27
CA GLY A 8 39.20 22.97 47.62
C GLY A 8 39.62 22.26 46.33
N SER A 9 40.92 22.19 46.13
CA SER A 9 41.66 21.91 44.90
C SER A 9 41.76 20.42 44.49
N LEU A 10 41.64 20.18 43.18
CA LEU A 10 42.59 19.50 42.28
C LEU A 10 43.21 18.14 42.69
N ALA A 11 42.95 17.13 41.84
CA ALA A 11 43.99 16.26 41.29
C ALA A 11 43.63 15.96 39.82
N GLY A 12 44.48 16.41 38.90
CA GLY A 12 44.43 16.10 37.48
C GLY A 12 45.66 15.30 37.06
N CYS A 13 45.54 14.69 35.87
CA CYS A 13 46.52 14.27 34.85
C CYS A 13 45.70 13.37 33.89
N GLY A 14 45.41 13.64 32.61
CA GLY A 14 46.18 14.29 31.54
C GLY A 14 47.34 13.38 31.13
N SER A 15 47.57 12.91 29.90
CA SER A 15 46.93 13.03 28.57
C SER A 15 47.55 11.93 27.66
N ASP A 16 47.03 11.83 26.43
CA ASP A 16 47.75 11.58 25.16
C ASP A 16 47.38 10.36 24.30
N ARG A 17 47.07 10.71 23.03
CA ARG A 17 46.97 9.90 21.82
C ARG A 17 48.37 9.78 21.20
N ASP A 18 48.77 8.62 20.70
CA ASP A 18 48.87 8.28 19.26
C ASP A 18 49.69 7.00 18.98
N GLU A 19 49.23 6.30 17.95
CA GLU A 19 49.81 5.28 17.05
C GLU A 19 50.90 4.28 17.50
N GLY A 20 50.63 2.99 17.24
CA GLY A 20 51.61 1.90 17.34
C GLY A 20 51.15 0.57 16.71
N ASN A 21 51.66 0.30 15.51
CA ASN A 21 51.56 -0.90 14.70
C ASN A 21 52.22 -2.16 15.35
N GLN A 22 51.76 -3.34 14.92
CA GLN A 22 52.38 -4.68 14.94
C GLN A 22 51.99 -5.75 16.00
N SER A 23 51.37 -6.81 15.45
CA SER A 23 51.79 -8.22 15.53
C SER A 23 51.37 -9.10 16.72
N GLY A 24 50.61 -10.15 16.38
CA GLY A 24 51.05 -11.53 16.65
C GLY A 24 50.39 -12.31 17.79
N SER A 25 49.39 -13.15 17.47
CA SER A 25 49.15 -14.53 17.97
C SER A 25 47.66 -14.84 17.83
N GLY A 26 47.17 -15.81 17.07
CA GLY A 26 47.77 -17.11 16.75
C GLY A 26 47.02 -18.18 17.53
N VAL A 27 45.81 -18.56 17.08
CA VAL A 27 45.16 -19.81 17.50
C VAL A 27 45.14 -20.74 16.30
N THR A 28 45.88 -21.83 16.46
CA THR A 28 46.10 -22.90 15.48
C THR A 28 45.02 -23.96 15.63
N LEU A 29 44.43 -24.41 14.51
CA LEU A 29 43.88 -25.75 14.39
C LEU A 29 44.31 -26.34 13.05
N THR A 30 45.03 -27.46 13.10
CA THR A 30 45.78 -28.05 11.99
C THR A 30 44.99 -29.17 11.30
N THR A 31 44.87 -29.03 9.97
CA THR A 31 44.97 -30.05 8.90
C THR A 31 44.15 -31.34 8.90
N ALA A 32 43.44 -31.55 7.79
CA ALA A 32 43.73 -32.67 6.89
C ALA A 32 43.58 -32.23 5.41
N THR A 33 44.60 -32.51 4.61
CA THR A 33 44.75 -32.16 3.19
C THR A 33 44.54 -33.41 2.34
N THR A 34 43.87 -33.29 1.18
CA THR A 34 44.34 -33.90 -0.08
C THR A 34 43.82 -33.13 -1.29
N ILE A 35 44.72 -32.91 -2.23
CA ILE A 35 44.66 -32.09 -3.46
C ILE A 35 44.64 -33.03 -4.67
N THR A 36 43.94 -32.65 -5.75
CA THR A 36 44.29 -32.78 -7.19
C THR A 36 43.17 -32.09 -8.00
N SER A 37 43.29 -30.92 -8.65
CA SER A 37 44.15 -30.39 -9.73
C SER A 37 43.86 -30.89 -11.15
N ALA A 38 43.27 -30.02 -12.00
CA ALA A 38 43.52 -29.77 -13.44
C ALA A 38 42.36 -28.86 -13.92
N GLY A 39 42.53 -27.57 -14.28
CA GLY A 39 43.32 -26.98 -15.37
C GLY A 39 42.54 -27.11 -16.69
N SER A 40 42.31 -26.11 -17.55
CA SER A 40 42.61 -24.67 -17.63
C SER A 40 42.04 -24.20 -19.00
N ASP A 41 41.72 -22.90 -19.08
CA ASP A 41 41.35 -22.06 -20.24
C ASP A 41 41.75 -22.48 -21.67
N SER A 42 40.90 -22.14 -22.64
CA SER A 42 41.29 -21.20 -23.73
C SER A 42 40.14 -20.82 -24.67
N THR A 43 40.24 -19.57 -25.12
CA THR A 43 39.44 -18.76 -26.03
C THR A 43 39.68 -19.00 -27.54
N GLY A 44 38.72 -18.59 -28.39
CA GLY A 44 38.89 -18.27 -29.83
C GLY A 44 37.77 -18.86 -30.70
N ASP A 45 36.80 -18.09 -31.24
CA ASP A 45 36.80 -17.17 -32.39
C ASP A 45 36.29 -17.83 -33.71
N ALA A 46 35.62 -17.00 -34.53
CA ALA A 46 34.63 -17.29 -35.57
C ALA A 46 35.13 -17.98 -36.85
N THR A 47 34.23 -18.63 -37.60
CA THR A 47 33.80 -18.23 -38.97
C THR A 47 32.85 -19.23 -39.67
N ASP A 48 32.04 -18.63 -40.54
CA ASP A 48 30.97 -19.09 -41.44
C ASP A 48 31.40 -20.10 -42.53
N THR A 49 30.52 -21.06 -42.88
CA THR A 49 30.32 -21.54 -44.27
C THR A 49 28.93 -22.13 -44.51
N ASN A 50 28.30 -21.64 -45.58
CA ASN A 50 27.10 -22.11 -46.26
C ASN A 50 27.38 -23.34 -47.14
N ASP A 51 26.52 -24.38 -47.14
CA ASP A 51 26.22 -25.16 -48.35
C ASP A 51 24.86 -25.89 -48.26
N THR A 52 24.23 -25.99 -49.40
CA THR A 52 22.83 -26.34 -49.68
C THR A 52 22.73 -27.79 -50.20
N LEU A 53 21.50 -28.33 -50.20
CA LEU A 53 20.94 -29.42 -51.03
C LEU A 53 20.62 -30.74 -50.30
N GLY A 54 19.31 -31.04 -50.19
CA GLY A 54 18.82 -32.38 -49.85
C GLY A 54 17.32 -32.48 -49.56
N LYS A 55 16.50 -32.47 -50.62
CA LYS A 55 15.06 -32.80 -50.69
C LYS A 55 14.51 -33.77 -49.62
N LEU A 56 13.32 -33.47 -49.11
CA LEU A 56 12.29 -34.45 -48.78
C LEU A 56 10.88 -33.85 -48.94
N ASP A 57 10.25 -34.19 -50.05
CA ASP A 57 8.83 -33.98 -50.32
C ASP A 57 8.00 -34.96 -49.47
N VAL A 58 7.04 -34.46 -48.71
CA VAL A 58 5.84 -35.23 -48.30
C VAL A 58 4.61 -34.36 -48.50
N ALA A 59 3.88 -34.66 -49.56
CA ALA A 59 2.52 -34.20 -49.81
C ALA A 59 1.57 -34.76 -48.73
N GLY A 60 0.62 -33.93 -48.29
CA GLY A 60 -0.35 -34.29 -47.26
C GLY A 60 -1.47 -35.22 -47.73
N PRO A 61 -2.46 -35.48 -46.86
CA PRO A 61 -3.83 -35.72 -47.27
C PRO A 61 -4.63 -34.42 -47.11
N GLY A 62 -5.22 -33.98 -48.21
CA GLY A 62 -6.18 -32.87 -48.19
C GLY A 62 -7.52 -33.28 -47.59
N GLY A 63 -8.13 -32.30 -46.92
CA GLY A 63 -9.55 -31.97 -47.11
C GLY A 63 -10.59 -32.86 -46.46
N SER A 64 -11.03 -32.45 -45.27
CA SER A 64 -12.46 -32.41 -44.96
C SER A 64 -12.77 -31.06 -44.35
N ASP A 65 -13.36 -30.18 -45.16
CA ASP A 65 -14.09 -29.00 -44.73
C ASP A 65 -15.06 -29.37 -43.62
N SER A 66 -14.95 -28.69 -42.49
CA SER A 66 -16.02 -28.54 -41.51
C SER A 66 -15.83 -27.18 -40.85
N SER A 67 -16.74 -26.29 -41.23
CA SER A 67 -16.93 -24.93 -40.76
C SER A 67 -16.72 -24.71 -39.27
N GLY A 68 -16.16 -23.54 -38.95
CA GLY A 68 -16.60 -22.70 -37.84
C GLY A 68 -15.82 -22.87 -36.53
N GLY A 69 -14.90 -21.95 -36.29
CA GLY A 69 -14.22 -21.82 -35.00
C GLY A 69 -12.89 -21.08 -35.15
N GLY A 70 -12.93 -19.86 -35.72
CA GLY A 70 -11.77 -18.99 -35.68
C GLY A 70 -11.49 -18.65 -34.21
N ALA A 71 -10.29 -18.96 -33.74
CA ALA A 71 -9.79 -18.41 -32.50
C ALA A 71 -9.71 -16.89 -32.71
N CYS A 72 -10.67 -16.17 -32.14
CA CYS A 72 -10.64 -14.73 -32.11
C CYS A 72 -9.45 -14.28 -31.24
N GLN A 73 -8.62 -13.37 -31.75
CA GLN A 73 -7.64 -12.68 -30.90
C GLN A 73 -8.35 -11.51 -30.25
N SER A 74 -8.68 -11.64 -28.97
CA SER A 74 -9.17 -10.52 -28.16
C SER A 74 -7.99 -9.62 -27.78
N ILE A 75 -8.26 -8.31 -27.73
CA ILE A 75 -7.46 -7.40 -26.92
C ILE A 75 -8.14 -7.37 -25.56
N ASP A 76 -7.48 -7.95 -24.56
CA ASP A 76 -7.98 -7.96 -23.20
C ASP A 76 -7.66 -6.62 -22.55
N MET A 77 -8.69 -5.87 -22.20
CA MET A 77 -8.57 -4.88 -21.15
C MET A 77 -8.99 -5.55 -19.85
N MET A 78 -8.01 -5.94 -19.05
CA MET A 78 -8.27 -6.20 -17.65
C MET A 78 -8.71 -4.88 -17.03
N SER A 79 -9.93 -4.83 -16.47
CA SER A 79 -10.22 -3.77 -15.52
C SER A 79 -9.25 -3.95 -14.38
N SER A 80 -8.46 -2.92 -14.08
CA SER A 80 -7.95 -2.78 -12.73
C SER A 80 -9.16 -2.89 -11.81
N ILE A 81 -9.07 -3.76 -10.81
CA ILE A 81 -9.86 -3.67 -9.59
C ILE A 81 -10.12 -2.18 -9.35
N GLY A 82 -11.38 -1.75 -9.32
CA GLY A 82 -11.71 -0.36 -9.07
C GLY A 82 -11.32 -0.05 -7.63
N LEU A 83 -10.03 0.16 -7.38
CA LEU A 83 -9.44 0.35 -6.07
C LEU A 83 -10.31 1.36 -5.34
N GLN A 84 -10.89 0.96 -4.19
CA GLN A 84 -11.70 1.91 -3.46
C GLN A 84 -10.77 3.05 -3.07
N PRO A 85 -11.15 4.31 -3.30
CA PRO A 85 -10.36 5.41 -2.79
C PRO A 85 -10.15 5.23 -1.28
N ALA A 86 -8.95 5.52 -0.80
CA ALA A 86 -8.63 5.42 0.62
C ALA A 86 -8.28 6.80 1.17
N ASP A 87 -8.84 7.14 2.31
CA ASP A 87 -8.46 8.35 3.03
C ASP A 87 -7.78 7.94 4.32
N ILE A 88 -6.57 8.46 4.51
CA ILE A 88 -5.64 8.00 5.53
C ILE A 88 -5.24 9.21 6.37
N ILE A 89 -5.52 9.16 7.67
CA ILE A 89 -5.04 10.17 8.62
C ILE A 89 -3.92 9.54 9.44
N ILE A 90 -2.75 10.15 9.42
CA ILE A 90 -1.57 9.72 10.16
C ILE A 90 -1.30 10.76 11.25
N VAL A 91 -1.17 10.31 12.49
CA VAL A 91 -0.83 11.16 13.63
C VAL A 91 0.47 10.62 14.22
N VAL A 92 1.50 11.46 14.26
CA VAL A 92 2.83 11.08 14.74
C VAL A 92 3.15 11.85 16.00
N ASP A 93 3.48 11.13 17.07
CA ASP A 93 3.99 11.68 18.32
C ASP A 93 5.36 12.35 18.11
N ASN A 94 5.47 13.60 18.56
CA ASN A 94 6.69 14.40 18.47
C ASN A 94 7.32 14.65 19.84
N SER A 95 6.88 13.93 20.88
CA SER A 95 7.46 14.03 22.22
C SER A 95 8.92 13.59 22.25
N GLY A 96 9.68 14.09 23.23
CA GLY A 96 11.14 13.86 23.29
C GLY A 96 11.54 12.40 23.57
N SER A 97 10.61 11.49 23.88
CA SER A 97 10.89 10.06 23.92
C SER A 97 11.05 9.45 22.52
N MET A 98 10.45 10.08 21.51
CA MET A 98 10.50 9.66 20.11
C MET A 98 11.81 10.04 19.39
N ASP A 99 12.74 10.73 20.05
CA ASP A 99 14.03 11.19 19.45
C ASP A 99 14.83 10.05 18.81
N PHE A 100 14.73 8.83 19.35
CA PHE A 100 15.45 7.66 18.81
C PHE A 100 14.72 7.02 17.63
N GLU A 101 13.39 7.10 17.62
CA GLU A 101 12.50 6.51 16.62
C GLU A 101 12.23 7.45 15.45
N ALA A 102 12.37 8.76 15.62
CA ALA A 102 12.00 9.78 14.65
C ALA A 102 12.60 9.55 13.25
N GLN A 103 13.89 9.18 13.18
CA GLN A 103 14.53 8.87 11.90
C GLN A 103 13.91 7.65 11.22
N ALA A 104 13.52 6.64 11.99
CA ALA A 104 12.89 5.44 11.47
C ALA A 104 11.44 5.71 11.05
N VAL A 105 10.68 6.49 11.83
CA VAL A 105 9.35 6.98 11.45
C VAL A 105 9.41 7.74 10.13
N GLN A 106 10.33 8.69 10.00
CA GLN A 106 10.58 9.45 8.77
C GLN A 106 10.88 8.54 7.57
N ALA A 107 11.77 7.56 7.72
CA ALA A 107 12.10 6.61 6.66
C ALA A 107 10.90 5.74 6.27
N ASN A 108 10.12 5.27 7.26
CA ASN A 108 8.92 4.46 7.03
C ASN A 108 7.80 5.27 6.36
N MET A 109 7.65 6.56 6.68
CA MET A 109 6.69 7.45 5.99
C MET A 109 7.07 7.67 4.52
N ASN A 110 8.35 7.84 4.22
CA ASN A 110 8.83 7.94 2.83
C ASN A 110 8.67 6.61 2.06
N ALA A 111 8.87 5.47 2.73
CA ALA A 111 8.59 4.16 2.14
C ALA A 111 7.09 3.98 1.85
N PHE A 112 6.24 4.38 2.79
CA PHE A 112 4.78 4.36 2.65
C PHE A 112 4.32 5.24 1.46
N SER A 113 4.87 6.45 1.34
CA SER A 113 4.64 7.35 0.20
C SER A 113 4.92 6.65 -1.14
N SER A 114 6.04 5.94 -1.22
CA SER A 114 6.40 5.16 -2.42
C SER A 114 5.45 3.99 -2.68
N GLN A 115 5.01 3.28 -1.63
CA GLN A 115 4.12 2.12 -1.75
C GLN A 115 2.72 2.50 -2.25
N ILE A 116 2.13 3.58 -1.73
CA ILE A 116 0.83 4.07 -2.22
C ILE A 116 0.90 4.40 -3.71
N PHE A 117 1.96 5.10 -4.12
CA PHE A 117 2.17 5.47 -5.51
C PHE A 117 2.36 4.25 -6.42
N LEU A 118 3.20 3.29 -6.02
CA LEU A 118 3.45 2.08 -6.80
C LEU A 118 2.22 1.16 -6.89
N ALA A 119 1.39 1.13 -5.85
CA ALA A 119 0.15 0.38 -5.83
C ALA A 119 -0.98 1.08 -6.61
N ASN A 120 -0.74 2.28 -7.17
CA ASN A 120 -1.72 3.08 -7.90
C ASN A 120 -3.03 3.30 -7.11
N ILE A 121 -2.89 3.48 -5.79
CA ILE A 121 -4.01 3.70 -4.88
C ILE A 121 -4.44 5.15 -4.98
N ASP A 122 -5.74 5.40 -5.19
CA ASP A 122 -6.35 6.72 -5.09
C ASP A 122 -6.45 7.14 -3.60
N ALA A 123 -5.34 7.60 -3.03
CA ALA A 123 -5.23 7.97 -1.63
C ALA A 123 -5.25 9.49 -1.39
N HIS A 124 -6.03 9.92 -0.40
CA HIS A 124 -5.83 11.22 0.25
C HIS A 124 -5.19 10.98 1.61
N VAL A 125 -3.98 11.49 1.81
CA VAL A 125 -3.26 11.38 3.08
C VAL A 125 -3.32 12.70 3.83
N VAL A 126 -3.68 12.63 5.10
CA VAL A 126 -3.54 13.72 6.05
C VAL A 126 -2.47 13.34 7.07
N LEU A 127 -1.47 14.20 7.27
CA LEU A 127 -0.47 14.05 8.33
C LEU A 127 -0.72 15.11 9.40
N ILE A 128 -0.78 14.71 10.66
CA ILE A 128 -0.78 15.61 11.84
C ILE A 128 0.52 15.33 12.60
N SER A 129 1.46 16.26 12.51
CA SER A 129 2.79 16.15 13.10
C SER A 129 3.48 17.52 13.09
N GLN A 130 4.53 17.70 13.88
CA GLN A 130 5.55 18.72 13.57
C GLN A 130 6.24 18.35 12.26
N ILE A 131 6.62 19.37 11.48
CA ILE A 131 7.38 19.19 10.22
C ILE A 131 8.89 19.35 10.42
N ASP A 132 9.28 20.12 11.43
CA ASP A 132 10.66 20.43 11.78
C ASP A 132 11.01 19.96 13.20
N GLY A 133 12.29 20.09 13.56
CA GLY A 133 12.83 19.58 14.82
C GLY A 133 13.33 18.14 14.73
N ASP A 134 13.85 17.64 15.85
CA ASP A 134 14.47 16.30 15.91
C ASP A 134 13.44 15.17 15.78
N THR A 135 12.16 15.44 16.10
CA THR A 135 11.02 14.51 16.02
C THR A 135 10.01 14.87 14.92
N GLY A 136 10.30 15.91 14.12
CA GLY A 136 9.46 16.33 13.01
C GLY A 136 9.47 15.31 11.87
N VAL A 137 8.34 15.19 11.16
CA VAL A 137 8.17 14.30 10.01
C VAL A 137 7.85 15.15 8.79
N CYS A 138 8.63 14.99 7.72
CA CYS A 138 8.38 15.64 6.44
C CYS A 138 8.43 14.62 5.31
N VAL A 139 7.32 14.41 4.61
CA VAL A 139 7.22 13.34 3.60
C VAL A 139 7.81 13.78 2.26
N ASP A 140 8.74 13.00 1.72
CA ASP A 140 9.30 13.23 0.39
C ASP A 140 8.36 12.74 -0.73
N PRO A 141 8.59 13.16 -1.99
CA PRO A 141 7.91 12.61 -3.16
C PRO A 141 7.99 11.07 -3.20
N PRO A 142 6.96 10.37 -3.69
CA PRO A 142 5.92 10.88 -4.60
C PRO A 142 4.68 11.52 -3.96
N LEU A 143 4.37 11.26 -2.67
CA LEU A 143 3.23 11.92 -2.02
C LEU A 143 3.50 13.37 -1.67
N GLY A 144 4.68 13.68 -1.13
CA GLY A 144 5.01 15.04 -0.69
C GLY A 144 5.46 15.97 -1.82
N SER A 145 5.54 17.26 -1.52
CA SER A 145 5.84 18.34 -2.48
C SER A 145 7.31 18.38 -2.96
N GLY A 146 8.22 17.73 -2.23
CA GLY A 146 9.67 17.79 -2.48
C GLY A 146 10.36 19.01 -1.89
N MET A 147 9.70 19.73 -0.98
CA MET A 147 10.23 20.93 -0.31
C MET A 147 10.68 20.65 1.13
N CYS A 148 10.90 19.39 1.50
CA CYS A 148 11.37 19.01 2.82
C CYS A 148 12.74 19.62 3.16
N PRO A 149 12.97 20.02 4.43
CA PRO A 149 12.08 19.89 5.59
C PRO A 149 11.11 21.07 5.78
N THR A 150 10.99 21.99 4.82
CA THR A 150 10.23 23.23 5.01
C THR A 150 8.75 23.10 4.70
N ASP A 151 8.39 22.20 3.80
CA ASP A 151 7.02 21.93 3.38
C ASP A 151 6.97 20.59 2.65
N ASP A 152 5.92 19.81 2.85
CA ASP A 152 5.59 18.61 2.10
C ASP A 152 4.16 18.63 1.54
N ASN A 153 3.38 19.71 1.80
CA ASN A 153 1.99 19.79 1.36
C ASN A 153 1.85 19.66 -0.17
N ASN A 154 1.08 18.67 -0.59
CA ASN A 154 0.82 18.36 -2.00
C ASN A 154 -0.63 17.86 -2.18
N PRO A 155 -1.64 18.70 -1.90
CA PRO A 155 -3.03 18.29 -2.02
C PRO A 155 -3.41 18.02 -3.50
N PRO A 156 -4.29 17.03 -3.76
CA PRO A 156 -5.06 16.27 -2.78
C PRO A 156 -4.34 15.05 -2.19
N GLY A 157 -3.12 14.73 -2.65
CA GLY A 157 -2.39 13.53 -2.24
C GLY A 157 -1.89 13.57 -0.79
N LEU A 158 -1.30 14.69 -0.36
CA LEU A 158 -0.86 14.90 1.02
C LEU A 158 -1.29 16.28 1.53
N THR A 159 -2.01 16.30 2.65
CA THR A 159 -2.28 17.49 3.45
C THR A 159 -1.60 17.35 4.80
N HIS A 160 -0.57 18.14 5.07
CA HIS A 160 0.13 18.16 6.34
C HIS A 160 -0.36 19.32 7.21
N ILE A 161 -1.00 18.96 8.32
CA ILE A 161 -1.42 19.84 9.41
C ILE A 161 -0.25 19.92 10.39
N VAL A 162 0.47 21.04 10.35
CA VAL A 162 1.66 21.25 11.18
C VAL A 162 1.23 21.65 12.59
N ASP A 163 1.10 20.65 13.47
CA ASP A 163 0.88 20.83 14.90
C ASP A 163 1.63 19.76 15.70
N GLY A 164 2.16 20.16 16.86
CA GLY A 164 2.89 19.26 17.73
C GLY A 164 1.98 18.28 18.45
N VAL A 165 2.28 16.99 18.29
CA VAL A 165 1.65 15.93 19.05
C VAL A 165 2.54 15.62 20.25
N ASP A 166 1.98 15.77 21.45
CA ASP A 166 2.64 15.41 22.70
C ASP A 166 2.32 13.95 23.06
N SER A 167 3.11 13.39 23.98
CA SER A 167 3.06 12.01 24.49
C SER A 167 1.67 11.37 24.54
N ASN A 168 0.66 12.06 25.08
CA ASN A 168 -0.63 11.43 25.39
C ASN A 168 -1.83 12.05 24.65
N ASN A 169 -1.59 12.97 23.70
CA ASN A 169 -2.65 13.79 23.10
C ASN A 169 -2.99 13.49 21.62
N ALA A 170 -2.40 12.46 21.01
CA ALA A 170 -2.61 12.14 19.59
C ALA A 170 -4.10 12.01 19.19
N LEU A 171 -4.92 11.33 20.00
CA LEU A 171 -6.36 11.19 19.74
C LEU A 171 -7.11 12.52 19.91
N GLN A 172 -6.70 13.36 20.85
CA GLN A 172 -7.27 14.69 21.06
C GLN A 172 -6.95 15.59 19.86
N LYS A 173 -5.70 15.59 19.38
CA LYS A 173 -5.28 16.30 18.17
C LYS A 173 -6.09 15.90 16.94
N LEU A 174 -6.33 14.60 16.78
CA LEU A 174 -7.18 14.10 15.72
C LEU A 174 -8.60 14.70 15.78
N ILE A 175 -9.21 14.81 16.97
CA ILE A 175 -10.54 15.42 17.11
C ILE A 175 -10.49 16.95 16.92
N GLU A 176 -9.47 17.61 17.48
CA GLU A 176 -9.28 19.07 17.42
C GLU A 176 -9.15 19.57 15.98
N HIS A 177 -8.42 18.85 15.13
CA HIS A 177 -8.16 19.23 13.74
C HIS A 177 -9.24 18.79 12.74
N HIS A 178 -10.41 18.33 13.21
CA HIS A 178 -11.50 17.86 12.33
C HIS A 178 -11.80 18.81 11.18
N ALA A 179 -11.90 20.11 11.44
CA ALA A 179 -12.22 21.09 10.40
C ALA A 179 -11.17 21.19 9.28
N GLU A 180 -9.91 20.82 9.57
CA GLU A 180 -8.78 20.89 8.65
C GLU A 180 -8.63 19.62 7.82
N TRP A 181 -8.85 18.44 8.42
CA TRP A 181 -8.73 17.17 7.70
C TRP A 181 -10.03 16.67 7.06
N ALA A 182 -11.21 17.11 7.54
CA ALA A 182 -12.49 16.68 6.99
C ALA A 182 -12.64 16.90 5.46
N PRO A 183 -12.14 18.00 4.86
CA PRO A 183 -12.20 18.20 3.41
C PRO A 183 -11.45 17.15 2.59
N ALA A 184 -10.44 16.49 3.17
CA ALA A 184 -9.73 15.40 2.53
C ALA A 184 -10.50 14.07 2.59
N MET A 185 -11.49 13.95 3.50
CA MET A 185 -12.27 12.73 3.71
C MET A 185 -13.48 12.66 2.76
N ARG A 186 -13.38 11.80 1.76
CA ARG A 186 -14.42 11.48 0.77
C ARG A 186 -15.45 10.54 1.38
N ALA A 187 -16.72 10.72 1.04
CA ALA A 187 -17.80 9.87 1.57
C ALA A 187 -17.71 8.41 1.10
N THR A 188 -17.19 8.16 -0.11
CA THR A 188 -17.09 6.83 -0.74
C THR A 188 -15.80 6.09 -0.41
N ALA A 189 -14.84 6.75 0.24
CA ALA A 189 -13.53 6.19 0.52
C ALA A 189 -13.49 5.41 1.84
N SER A 190 -12.67 4.36 1.89
CA SER A 190 -12.32 3.70 3.15
C SER A 190 -11.54 4.68 4.04
N LYS A 191 -11.77 4.62 5.35
CA LYS A 191 -11.14 5.54 6.32
C LYS A 191 -10.17 4.80 7.19
N HIS A 192 -8.93 5.26 7.18
CA HIS A 192 -7.86 4.71 7.99
C HIS A 192 -7.30 5.80 8.88
N VAL A 193 -7.12 5.47 10.16
CA VAL A 193 -6.39 6.29 11.12
C VAL A 193 -5.15 5.50 11.53
N ILE A 194 -3.97 6.08 11.41
CA ILE A 194 -2.70 5.48 11.83
C ILE A 194 -2.11 6.36 12.91
N VAL A 195 -1.90 5.82 14.10
CA VAL A 195 -1.23 6.52 15.20
C VAL A 195 0.16 5.93 15.42
N VAL A 196 1.19 6.77 15.46
CA VAL A 196 2.58 6.37 15.74
C VAL A 196 3.02 7.07 17.02
N THR A 197 3.31 6.29 18.07
CA THR A 197 3.61 6.83 19.41
C THR A 197 4.27 5.78 20.28
N ASP A 198 5.21 6.18 21.13
CA ASP A 198 5.83 5.31 22.13
C ASP A 198 5.12 5.38 23.51
N ASP A 199 3.98 6.07 23.54
CA ASP A 199 3.19 6.38 24.71
C ASP A 199 1.76 5.79 24.64
N ASN A 200 0.96 6.07 25.67
CA ASN A 200 -0.47 5.76 25.69
C ASN A 200 -1.32 7.03 25.58
N SER A 201 -2.58 6.91 25.17
CA SER A 201 -3.49 8.07 25.13
C SER A 201 -4.10 8.39 26.50
N ASP A 202 -4.23 9.70 26.78
CA ASP A 202 -5.03 10.22 27.89
C ASP A 202 -6.55 10.07 27.64
N LEU A 203 -6.96 10.02 26.37
CA LEU A 203 -8.35 9.79 25.99
C LEU A 203 -8.63 8.29 25.99
N SER A 204 -9.74 7.87 26.61
CA SER A 204 -10.11 6.46 26.60
C SER A 204 -10.60 6.02 25.21
N ALA A 205 -10.44 4.73 24.89
CA ALA A 205 -10.91 4.18 23.62
C ALA A 205 -12.43 4.37 23.41
N ASN A 206 -13.21 4.32 24.48
CA ASN A 206 -14.66 4.52 24.43
C ASN A 206 -15.03 5.99 24.20
N ASP A 207 -14.35 6.91 24.90
CA ASP A 207 -14.60 8.33 24.73
C ASP A 207 -14.19 8.79 23.33
N PHE A 208 -13.03 8.32 22.84
CA PHE A 208 -12.61 8.59 21.47
C PHE A 208 -13.63 8.11 20.44
N GLN A 209 -14.10 6.86 20.51
CA GLN A 209 -15.12 6.35 19.58
C GLN A 209 -16.43 7.14 19.65
N THR A 210 -16.82 7.56 20.85
CA THR A 210 -18.01 8.41 21.04
C THR A 210 -17.82 9.77 20.39
N MET A 211 -16.66 10.39 20.56
CA MET A 211 -16.32 11.69 19.96
C MET A 211 -16.20 11.58 18.44
N TRP A 212 -15.55 10.53 17.93
CA TRP A 212 -15.40 10.25 16.50
C TRP A 212 -16.76 10.09 15.80
N ALA A 213 -17.65 9.27 16.35
CA ALA A 213 -18.99 9.08 15.81
C ALA A 213 -19.84 10.37 15.87
N ALA A 214 -19.53 11.28 16.80
CA ALA A 214 -20.18 12.58 16.93
C ALA A 214 -19.66 13.62 15.92
N LEU A 215 -18.47 13.43 15.33
CA LEU A 215 -17.98 14.28 14.24
C LEU A 215 -18.82 14.07 12.99
N ASP A 216 -18.91 12.82 12.53
CA ASP A 216 -19.77 12.39 11.44
C ASP A 216 -20.06 10.88 11.57
N PRO A 217 -21.32 10.44 11.66
CA PRO A 217 -21.67 9.02 11.70
C PRO A 217 -21.18 8.21 10.49
N THR A 218 -20.95 8.86 9.34
CA THR A 218 -20.40 8.21 8.14
C THR A 218 -18.93 7.82 8.28
N TYR A 219 -18.23 8.32 9.32
CA TYR A 219 -16.85 7.95 9.62
C TYR A 219 -16.73 6.68 10.47
N VAL A 220 -17.83 6.17 11.03
CA VAL A 220 -17.82 4.98 11.91
C VAL A 220 -17.24 3.70 11.29
N PRO A 221 -17.37 3.39 9.98
CA PRO A 221 -16.73 2.21 9.39
C PRO A 221 -15.21 2.37 9.16
N TYR A 222 -14.51 3.16 9.99
CA TYR A 222 -13.06 3.35 9.92
C TYR A 222 -12.26 2.19 10.52
N LYS A 223 -11.00 2.09 10.11
CA LYS A 223 -9.98 1.29 10.80
C LYS A 223 -9.00 2.18 11.52
N LEU A 224 -8.71 1.84 12.77
CA LEU A 224 -7.60 2.43 13.49
C LEU A 224 -6.45 1.43 13.55
N HIS A 225 -5.31 1.84 13.03
CA HIS A 225 -4.03 1.17 13.12
C HIS A 225 -3.15 1.92 14.10
N ALA A 226 -2.24 1.20 14.76
CA ALA A 226 -1.32 1.83 15.70
C ALA A 226 0.04 1.18 15.68
N ILE A 227 1.07 2.00 15.71
CA ILE A 227 2.47 1.61 15.88
C ILE A 227 2.86 2.12 17.25
N ALA A 228 2.80 1.24 18.25
CA ALA A 228 3.05 1.59 19.64
C ALA A 228 3.73 0.46 20.40
N ALA A 229 4.21 0.75 21.60
CA ALA A 229 4.81 -0.27 22.45
C ALA A 229 3.71 -1.20 23.01
N PRO A 230 3.80 -2.52 22.82
CA PRO A 230 2.80 -3.47 23.32
C PRO A 230 2.86 -3.63 24.85
N GLU A 231 4.03 -3.40 25.43
CA GLU A 231 4.30 -3.54 26.85
C GLU A 231 5.08 -2.34 27.35
N GLY A 232 4.98 -2.04 28.65
CA GLY A 232 5.77 -0.98 29.25
C GLY A 232 7.26 -1.35 29.27
N PRO A 233 8.16 -0.37 29.41
CA PRO A 233 9.60 -0.55 29.20
C PRO A 233 10.22 -1.65 30.07
N VAL A 234 9.75 -1.79 31.31
CA VAL A 234 10.24 -2.82 32.25
C VAL A 234 9.71 -4.21 31.90
N ALA A 235 8.45 -4.33 31.48
CA ALA A 235 7.83 -5.62 31.18
C ALA A 235 8.42 -6.23 29.89
N GLY A 236 8.54 -5.43 28.82
CA GLY A 236 9.08 -5.90 27.54
C GLY A 236 10.51 -6.45 27.65
N CYS A 237 11.33 -5.82 28.49
CA CYS A 237 12.71 -6.26 28.74
C CYS A 237 12.80 -7.51 29.64
N LEU A 238 11.86 -7.71 30.56
CA LEU A 238 11.84 -8.89 31.42
C LEU A 238 11.30 -10.14 30.71
N ASN A 239 10.39 -9.96 29.75
CA ASN A 239 9.72 -11.05 29.05
C ASN A 239 10.44 -11.50 27.76
N SER A 240 11.53 -10.82 27.36
CA SER A 240 12.33 -11.14 26.16
C SER A 240 11.56 -11.11 24.82
N THR A 241 10.40 -10.43 24.76
CA THR A 241 9.60 -10.29 23.53
C THR A 241 10.24 -9.26 22.60
N SER A 242 10.49 -8.04 23.12
CA SER A 242 11.42 -7.05 22.59
C SER A 242 11.64 -5.96 23.64
N CYS A 243 12.90 -5.63 23.92
CA CYS A 243 13.26 -4.73 25.02
C CYS A 243 13.10 -3.27 24.57
N CYS A 244 11.88 -2.76 24.73
CA CYS A 244 11.57 -1.37 24.41
C CYS A 244 11.98 -0.43 25.55
N ILE A 245 13.29 -0.32 25.80
CA ILE A 245 13.79 0.61 26.82
C ILE A 245 13.51 2.08 26.49
N THR A 246 13.24 2.37 25.22
CA THR A 246 12.95 3.71 24.72
C THR A 246 11.48 4.07 24.84
N SER A 247 10.55 3.11 24.93
CA SER A 247 9.13 3.43 25.12
C SER A 247 8.85 4.05 26.48
N ALA A 248 8.10 5.14 26.48
CA ALA A 248 7.60 5.78 27.69
C ALA A 248 6.45 4.97 28.34
N ALA A 249 5.53 4.39 27.56
CA ALA A 249 4.40 3.61 28.08
C ALA A 249 3.87 2.56 27.10
N ALA A 250 3.12 1.57 27.64
CA ALA A 250 2.38 0.63 26.78
C ALA A 250 1.17 1.32 26.14
N GLY A 251 1.00 1.20 24.83
CA GLY A 251 -0.11 1.76 24.04
C GLY A 251 -1.45 1.04 24.23
N ALA A 252 -1.90 0.85 25.47
CA ALA A 252 -3.07 0.04 25.83
C ALA A 252 -4.40 0.55 25.25
N VAL A 253 -4.56 1.86 25.10
CA VAL A 253 -5.74 2.46 24.43
C VAL A 253 -5.71 2.13 22.94
N TYR A 254 -4.55 2.23 22.31
CA TYR A 254 -4.39 1.96 20.89
C TYR A 254 -4.62 0.49 20.57
N MET A 255 -4.15 -0.45 21.40
CA MET A 255 -4.50 -1.88 21.27
C MET A 255 -6.01 -2.12 21.35
N GLN A 256 -6.73 -1.42 22.24
CA GLN A 256 -8.18 -1.55 22.31
C GLN A 256 -8.88 -1.03 21.04
N LEU A 257 -8.41 0.09 20.50
CA LEU A 257 -8.97 0.70 19.30
C LEU A 257 -8.68 -0.12 18.03
N THR A 258 -7.47 -0.67 17.90
CA THR A 258 -7.14 -1.58 16.78
C THR A 258 -8.02 -2.82 16.82
N MET A 259 -8.20 -3.43 17.99
CA MET A 259 -9.11 -4.58 18.17
C MET A 259 -10.57 -4.22 17.89
N ALA A 260 -11.05 -3.07 18.38
CA ALA A 260 -12.45 -2.66 18.23
C ALA A 260 -12.82 -2.34 16.77
N THR A 261 -11.88 -1.77 16.01
CA THR A 261 -12.09 -1.38 14.61
C THR A 261 -11.69 -2.50 13.63
N GLY A 262 -10.91 -3.49 14.07
CA GLY A 262 -10.31 -4.50 13.20
C GLY A 262 -9.15 -3.95 12.38
N GLY A 263 -8.42 -2.98 12.93
CA GLY A 263 -7.14 -2.51 12.38
C GLY A 263 -5.96 -3.33 12.89
N ILE A 264 -4.74 -2.92 12.52
CA ILE A 264 -3.51 -3.63 12.83
C ILE A 264 -2.72 -2.87 13.90
N PHE A 265 -2.19 -3.61 14.86
CA PHE A 265 -1.24 -3.11 15.85
C PHE A 265 0.17 -3.60 15.49
N GLY A 266 1.08 -2.67 15.24
CA GLY A 266 2.49 -2.92 14.97
C GLY A 266 3.34 -2.56 16.18
N ASN A 267 4.37 -3.37 16.46
CA ASN A 267 5.29 -3.06 17.52
C ASN A 267 6.27 -1.94 17.09
N LEU A 268 6.17 -0.77 17.72
CA LEU A 268 7.10 0.35 17.47
C LEU A 268 8.55 -0.06 17.74
N CYS A 269 8.78 -0.90 18.74
CA CYS A 269 10.11 -1.30 19.20
C CYS A 269 10.84 -2.18 18.17
N ASP A 270 10.08 -2.93 17.39
CA ASP A 270 10.58 -3.76 16.28
C ASP A 270 10.46 -3.04 14.93
N GLN A 271 10.01 -1.78 14.94
CA GLN A 271 9.75 -0.97 13.75
C GLN A 271 8.83 -1.71 12.74
N GLU A 272 7.78 -2.35 13.25
CA GLU A 272 6.81 -3.11 12.46
C GLU A 272 5.75 -2.20 11.81
N PHE A 273 6.20 -1.35 10.89
CA PHE A 273 5.32 -0.49 10.11
C PHE A 273 4.67 -1.24 8.94
N GLN A 274 5.41 -2.19 8.34
CA GLN A 274 4.99 -2.89 7.13
C GLN A 274 3.65 -3.62 7.24
N PRO A 275 3.31 -4.36 8.32
CA PRO A 275 2.02 -5.04 8.41
C PRO A 275 0.81 -4.10 8.40
N ILE A 276 0.97 -2.87 8.91
CA ILE A 276 -0.08 -1.85 8.86
C ILE A 276 -0.22 -1.34 7.44
N PHE A 277 0.90 -1.09 6.75
CA PHE A 277 0.89 -0.64 5.36
C PHE A 277 0.30 -1.69 4.44
N ASP A 278 0.66 -2.97 4.61
CA ASP A 278 0.09 -4.10 3.89
C ASP A 278 -1.42 -4.18 4.13
N ALA A 279 -1.89 -3.94 5.37
CA ALA A 279 -3.31 -3.96 5.67
C ALA A 279 -4.08 -2.78 5.09
N VAL A 280 -3.48 -1.58 5.05
CA VAL A 280 -4.06 -0.43 4.34
C VAL A 280 -4.18 -0.76 2.86
N ALA A 281 -3.10 -1.22 2.22
CA ALA A 281 -3.11 -1.61 0.81
C ALA A 281 -4.09 -2.75 0.52
N ALA A 282 -4.14 -3.78 1.37
CA ALA A 282 -5.07 -4.90 1.24
C ALA A 282 -6.52 -4.43 1.38
N GLN A 283 -6.84 -3.52 2.31
CA GLN A 283 -8.20 -3.03 2.47
C GLN A 283 -8.66 -2.10 1.36
N VAL A 284 -7.75 -1.35 0.72
CA VAL A 284 -8.05 -0.65 -0.53
C VAL A 284 -8.46 -1.65 -1.63
N ILE A 285 -7.82 -2.83 -1.66
CA ILE A 285 -8.07 -3.91 -2.62
C ILE A 285 -9.28 -4.79 -2.22
N GLU A 286 -9.61 -4.90 -0.94
CA GLU A 286 -10.75 -5.69 -0.46
C GLU A 286 -12.04 -4.86 -0.44
N GLY A 287 -11.93 -3.55 -0.18
CA GLY A 287 -13.03 -2.58 -0.18
C GLY A 287 -13.41 -2.08 -1.58
N SER A 288 -12.57 -2.33 -2.58
CA SER A 288 -12.89 -2.11 -3.99
C SER A 288 -14.03 -3.01 -4.43
N THR A 289 -15.25 -2.50 -4.33
CA THR A 289 -16.37 -3.07 -5.07
C THR A 289 -16.04 -2.96 -6.55
N LEU A 290 -16.22 -4.06 -7.30
CA LEU A 290 -16.11 -4.01 -8.76
C LEU A 290 -16.97 -2.88 -9.31
N ALA A 291 -16.38 -2.08 -10.19
CA ALA A 291 -17.11 -1.04 -10.90
C ALA A 291 -18.25 -1.68 -11.69
N CYS A 292 -19.39 -1.00 -11.76
CA CYS A 292 -20.53 -1.43 -12.57
C CYS A 292 -20.67 -0.60 -13.85
N GLU A 293 -19.69 0.28 -14.09
CA GLU A 293 -19.61 1.20 -15.20
C GLU A 293 -18.15 1.25 -15.68
N PHE A 294 -17.94 1.13 -16.99
CA PHE A 294 -16.62 1.05 -17.59
C PHE A 294 -16.55 1.92 -18.85
N THR A 295 -15.66 2.92 -18.85
CA THR A 295 -15.45 3.79 -20.02
C THR A 295 -14.67 3.07 -21.12
N ILE A 296 -15.14 3.17 -22.36
CA ILE A 296 -14.47 2.59 -23.53
C ILE A 296 -13.36 3.56 -23.98
N PRO A 297 -12.09 3.14 -24.07
CA PRO A 297 -11.01 3.99 -24.54
C PRO A 297 -11.17 4.27 -26.04
N PRO A 298 -10.62 5.40 -26.53
CA PRO A 298 -10.62 5.68 -27.96
C PRO A 298 -9.85 4.58 -28.72
N PRO A 299 -10.37 4.11 -29.87
CA PRO A 299 -9.71 3.08 -30.66
C PRO A 299 -8.34 3.58 -31.17
N PRO A 300 -7.35 2.69 -31.37
CA PRO A 300 -6.06 3.04 -31.95
C PRO A 300 -6.19 3.75 -33.31
N GLU A 301 -5.19 4.56 -33.68
CA GLU A 301 -5.20 5.27 -34.98
C GLU A 301 -5.38 4.30 -36.15
N GLY A 302 -6.48 4.46 -36.89
CA GLY A 302 -6.80 3.67 -38.08
C GLY A 302 -7.75 2.50 -37.84
N GLU A 303 -8.15 2.24 -36.60
CA GLU A 303 -9.16 1.23 -36.25
C GLU A 303 -10.51 1.89 -35.95
N THR A 304 -11.60 1.13 -36.14
CA THR A 304 -12.97 1.57 -35.83
C THR A 304 -13.50 0.65 -34.75
N PHE A 305 -14.03 1.23 -33.67
CA PHE A 305 -14.69 0.47 -32.62
C PHE A 305 -15.97 -0.18 -33.16
N ASP A 306 -16.11 -1.50 -32.97
CA ASP A 306 -17.34 -2.24 -33.28
C ASP A 306 -18.08 -2.61 -31.98
N PRO A 307 -19.25 -2.01 -31.71
CA PRO A 307 -20.06 -2.33 -30.53
C PRO A 307 -20.50 -3.79 -30.44
N MET A 308 -20.49 -4.53 -31.55
CA MET A 308 -20.88 -5.94 -31.64
C MET A 308 -19.68 -6.89 -31.51
N GLU A 309 -18.48 -6.38 -31.24
CA GLU A 309 -17.28 -7.17 -30.97
C GLU A 309 -16.72 -6.92 -29.56
N VAL A 310 -17.60 -6.89 -28.57
CA VAL A 310 -17.26 -6.71 -27.15
C VAL A 310 -17.82 -7.84 -26.29
N ASN A 311 -17.00 -8.39 -25.40
CA ASN A 311 -17.42 -9.36 -24.39
C ASN A 311 -16.99 -8.91 -22.99
N VAL A 312 -17.81 -9.22 -21.99
CA VAL A 312 -17.53 -8.92 -20.59
C VAL A 312 -17.44 -10.23 -19.82
N GLU A 313 -16.29 -10.50 -19.22
CA GLU A 313 -16.02 -11.67 -18.38
C GLU A 313 -15.91 -11.26 -16.92
N PHE A 314 -16.44 -12.09 -16.03
CA PHE A 314 -16.32 -11.98 -14.59
C PHE A 314 -15.52 -13.15 -14.02
N PHE A 315 -14.51 -12.88 -13.21
CA PHE A 315 -13.73 -13.87 -12.49
C PHE A 315 -14.04 -13.78 -11.00
N ASP A 316 -14.51 -14.88 -10.38
CA ASP A 316 -14.95 -14.91 -8.98
C ASP A 316 -13.83 -15.30 -7.98
N GLY A 317 -12.59 -15.41 -8.44
CA GLY A 317 -11.45 -15.93 -7.66
C GLY A 317 -11.20 -17.44 -7.85
N VAL A 318 -12.16 -18.18 -8.42
CA VAL A 318 -12.10 -19.63 -8.64
C VAL A 318 -12.33 -20.00 -10.11
N GLY A 319 -13.20 -19.28 -10.81
CA GLY A 319 -13.56 -19.50 -12.21
C GLY A 319 -14.05 -18.24 -12.92
N THR A 320 -14.16 -18.32 -14.24
CA THR A 320 -14.64 -17.24 -15.11
C THR A 320 -16.08 -17.51 -15.58
N LEU A 321 -16.86 -16.43 -15.70
CA LEU A 321 -18.24 -16.40 -16.19
C LEU A 321 -18.35 -15.31 -17.25
N ASP A 322 -18.86 -15.64 -18.42
CA ASP A 322 -19.24 -14.65 -19.44
C ASP A 322 -20.54 -13.96 -19.02
N ILE A 323 -20.53 -12.62 -18.95
CA ILE A 323 -21.72 -11.80 -18.76
C ILE A 323 -22.26 -11.43 -20.14
N GLY A 324 -23.52 -11.80 -20.42
CA GLY A 324 -24.11 -11.57 -21.73
C GLY A 324 -24.54 -10.12 -21.99
N TYR A 325 -24.58 -9.71 -23.26
CA TYR A 325 -25.07 -8.41 -23.68
C TYR A 325 -26.61 -8.35 -23.73
N VAL A 326 -27.18 -7.22 -23.31
CA VAL A 326 -28.60 -6.85 -23.50
C VAL A 326 -28.72 -5.50 -24.19
N GLU A 327 -29.81 -5.25 -24.93
CA GLU A 327 -29.97 -4.03 -25.74
C GLU A 327 -30.09 -2.75 -24.89
N GLY A 328 -30.52 -2.86 -23.63
CA GLY A 328 -30.60 -1.72 -22.73
C GLY A 328 -31.10 -2.08 -21.33
N PRO A 329 -31.26 -1.07 -20.45
CA PRO A 329 -31.60 -1.28 -19.05
C PRO A 329 -32.98 -1.92 -18.83
N ALA A 330 -33.90 -1.81 -19.80
CA ALA A 330 -35.22 -2.42 -19.72
C ALA A 330 -35.17 -3.96 -19.82
N ASP A 331 -34.15 -4.50 -20.50
CA ASP A 331 -34.00 -5.93 -20.76
C ASP A 331 -33.25 -6.66 -19.63
N CYS A 332 -32.62 -5.91 -18.72
CA CYS A 332 -31.96 -6.45 -17.53
C CYS A 332 -32.89 -7.31 -16.67
N GLY A 333 -34.19 -7.02 -16.60
CA GLY A 333 -35.14 -7.82 -15.83
C GLY A 333 -35.45 -9.20 -16.42
N GLY A 334 -35.01 -9.47 -17.66
CA GLY A 334 -35.22 -10.73 -18.37
C GLY A 334 -34.09 -11.74 -18.25
N VAL A 335 -32.96 -11.37 -17.64
CA VAL A 335 -31.71 -12.15 -17.63
C VAL A 335 -31.14 -12.29 -16.21
N THR A 336 -30.40 -13.38 -15.97
CA THR A 336 -29.75 -13.62 -14.66
C THR A 336 -28.60 -12.64 -14.42
N ASP A 337 -27.77 -12.48 -15.44
CA ASP A 337 -26.67 -11.52 -15.53
C ASP A 337 -26.72 -10.88 -16.92
N GLY A 338 -26.16 -9.68 -17.01
CA GLY A 338 -26.19 -8.90 -18.24
C GLY A 338 -25.45 -7.57 -18.13
N TRP A 339 -25.05 -7.04 -19.29
CA TRP A 339 -24.47 -5.70 -19.47
C TRP A 339 -25.04 -5.03 -20.73
N TYR A 340 -25.00 -3.71 -20.79
CA TYR A 340 -25.51 -2.89 -21.90
C TYR A 340 -24.65 -1.64 -22.11
N TYR A 341 -24.83 -0.93 -23.22
CA TYR A 341 -24.15 0.34 -23.50
C TYR A 341 -24.97 1.55 -23.02
N ASP A 342 -24.29 2.65 -22.72
CA ASP A 342 -24.94 3.95 -22.46
C ASP A 342 -25.76 4.45 -23.65
N ASP A 343 -25.18 4.43 -24.85
CA ASP A 343 -25.85 4.69 -26.12
C ASP A 343 -25.51 3.56 -27.12
N PRO A 344 -26.48 2.72 -27.54
CA PRO A 344 -26.23 1.65 -28.50
C PRO A 344 -25.74 2.14 -29.88
N ALA A 345 -25.94 3.41 -30.23
CA ALA A 345 -25.54 3.97 -31.52
C ALA A 345 -24.14 4.60 -31.51
N ASP A 346 -23.69 5.10 -30.35
CA ASP A 346 -22.36 5.71 -30.15
C ASP A 346 -21.88 5.44 -28.72
N PRO A 347 -21.49 4.20 -28.41
CA PRO A 347 -21.22 3.80 -27.04
C PRO A 347 -19.91 4.42 -26.54
N THR A 348 -20.00 5.05 -25.38
CA THR A 348 -18.83 5.56 -24.65
C THR A 348 -18.54 4.74 -23.41
N THR A 349 -19.56 4.01 -22.93
CA THR A 349 -19.53 3.37 -21.61
C THR A 349 -20.30 2.05 -21.62
N ILE A 350 -19.73 1.04 -20.96
CA ILE A 350 -20.34 -0.27 -20.68
C ILE A 350 -20.92 -0.23 -19.26
N LEU A 351 -22.18 -0.61 -19.11
CA LEU A 351 -22.93 -0.60 -17.85
C LEU A 351 -23.39 -2.02 -17.53
N LEU A 352 -23.17 -2.48 -16.31
CA LEU A 352 -23.72 -3.76 -15.86
C LEU A 352 -25.19 -3.58 -15.47
N CYS A 353 -26.01 -4.60 -15.73
CA CYS A 353 -27.36 -4.64 -15.21
C CYS A 353 -27.35 -4.58 -13.67
N PRO A 354 -28.36 -3.93 -13.03
CA PRO A 354 -28.35 -3.72 -11.58
C PRO A 354 -28.18 -5.01 -10.78
N GLN A 355 -28.83 -6.10 -11.18
CA GLN A 355 -28.70 -7.40 -10.51
C GLN A 355 -27.31 -8.03 -10.67
N THR A 356 -26.67 -7.83 -11.83
CA THR A 356 -25.30 -8.29 -12.09
C THR A 356 -24.34 -7.54 -11.21
N CYS A 357 -24.47 -6.21 -11.18
CA CYS A 357 -23.70 -5.30 -10.33
C CYS A 357 -23.78 -5.71 -8.86
N ASP A 358 -24.99 -5.87 -8.32
CA ASP A 358 -25.21 -6.29 -6.93
C ASP A 358 -24.56 -7.65 -6.64
N THR A 359 -24.61 -8.57 -7.62
CA THR A 359 -24.04 -9.92 -7.48
C THR A 359 -22.52 -9.87 -7.43
N ILE A 360 -21.87 -9.20 -8.38
CA ILE A 360 -20.40 -9.17 -8.46
C ILE A 360 -19.77 -8.38 -7.31
N GLN A 361 -20.47 -7.38 -6.77
CA GLN A 361 -20.02 -6.61 -5.60
C GLN A 361 -20.03 -7.45 -4.31
N GLY A 362 -20.68 -8.60 -4.30
CA GLY A 362 -20.67 -9.55 -3.19
C GLY A 362 -19.44 -10.46 -3.14
N PHE A 363 -18.60 -10.49 -4.17
CA PHE A 363 -17.43 -11.38 -4.25
C PHE A 363 -16.13 -10.65 -3.90
N GLN A 364 -15.39 -11.21 -2.94
CA GLN A 364 -14.06 -10.70 -2.55
C GLN A 364 -12.99 -11.17 -3.55
N GLY A 365 -12.16 -10.24 -4.04
CA GLY A 365 -11.06 -10.55 -4.97
C GLY A 365 -11.51 -10.87 -6.40
N ALA A 366 -12.75 -10.54 -6.76
CA ALA A 366 -13.27 -10.76 -8.09
C ALA A 366 -12.77 -9.71 -9.10
N GLN A 367 -12.77 -10.05 -10.39
CA GLN A 367 -12.27 -9.22 -11.49
C GLN A 367 -13.27 -9.18 -12.63
N VAL A 368 -13.34 -8.06 -13.36
CA VAL A 368 -14.09 -7.95 -14.62
C VAL A 368 -13.09 -7.66 -15.75
N SER A 369 -13.20 -8.41 -16.84
CA SER A 369 -12.37 -8.28 -18.03
C SER A 369 -13.25 -7.90 -19.21
N ILE A 370 -12.85 -6.89 -19.97
CA ILE A 370 -13.54 -6.45 -21.18
C ILE A 370 -12.67 -6.81 -22.38
N GLN A 371 -13.19 -7.68 -23.22
CA GLN A 371 -12.52 -8.16 -24.42
C GLN A 371 -13.06 -7.42 -25.65
N PHE A 372 -12.16 -6.89 -26.47
CA PHE A 372 -12.50 -6.28 -27.76
C PHE A 372 -12.03 -7.15 -28.92
N GLY A 373 -12.80 -7.15 -30.02
CA GLY A 373 -12.47 -7.81 -31.28
C GLY A 373 -13.13 -9.18 -31.48
N CYS A 374 -13.95 -9.64 -30.54
CA CYS A 374 -14.70 -10.90 -30.64
C CYS A 374 -16.19 -10.65 -30.60
N ALA A 375 -16.94 -11.33 -31.48
CA ALA A 375 -18.39 -11.21 -31.57
C ALA A 375 -19.06 -11.30 -30.19
N THR A 376 -19.91 -10.32 -29.89
CA THR A 376 -20.59 -10.18 -28.60
C THR A 376 -21.50 -11.37 -28.31
N VAL A 377 -21.36 -11.93 -27.11
CA VAL A 377 -22.21 -13.00 -26.59
C VAL A 377 -23.51 -12.39 -26.05
N PRO A 378 -24.70 -12.72 -26.59
CA PRO A 378 -25.97 -12.24 -26.07
C PRO A 378 -26.31 -12.91 -24.74
N ALA A 379 -26.97 -12.18 -23.84
CA ALA A 379 -27.48 -12.76 -22.59
C ALA A 379 -28.61 -13.77 -22.86
N GLY A 380 -28.48 -15.00 -22.35
CA GLY A 380 -29.49 -16.07 -22.54
C GLY A 380 -29.04 -17.46 -22.16
#